data_AF-A0A1M5W5D8-F1
#
_entry.id   AF-A0A1M5W5D8-F1
#
_cell.length_a   1.000
_cell.length_b   1.000
_cell.length_c   1.000
_cell.angle_alpha   90.00
_cell.angle_beta   90.00
_cell.angle_gamma   90.00
#
_symmetry.space_group_name_H-M   'P 1'
#
loop_
_entity.id
_entity.type
_entity.pdbx_description
1 polymer ?
#
loop_
_entity_poly.entity_id
_entity_poly.type
_entity_poly.pdbx_seq_one_letter_code
_entity_poly.pdbx_strand_id
1 'polypeptide(L)'
;MKTLICQIAWMTDYTGSKEDDKVNSIVHKYFGDIEESFEKENFLNINNNYYGFAATKLEDGELLPLAVEDEENVRVIWVAENHKTSNMELVGWYSDATVFSEYIEQNSRFYNIEVKAKDAVLLSKEDRKITCNFLREIFEANNLGYTLIAEENSSVEIEEFKNIIDDYIREGKFNKVNKVYDENDFDKVSELQFTSLEECFFTTRQLLDEENLMGIISILNKIILTFPNSREVYEEKAYVLYLMNQYDMALHNLNIANKLDKKSLRTYTLMADIYYSIDDIENALKSCKAYFRTIMENNYDVDAELVIEMFKLQIFALCDLEEFDEALEILEKALEICPDDEELLEIKEQL
;
A
#
# COMPACT_ATOMS: atom_id res chain seq x y z
N MET A 1 17.37 -12.81 -18.37
CA MET A 1 16.31 -12.46 -17.44
C MET A 1 15.83 -13.76 -16.85
N LYS A 2 15.95 -13.94 -15.53
CA LYS A 2 15.40 -15.11 -14.83
C LYS A 2 13.88 -14.97 -14.73
N THR A 3 13.19 -16.10 -14.64
CA THR A 3 11.74 -16.15 -14.44
C THR A 3 11.41 -16.87 -13.15
N LEU A 4 10.85 -16.13 -12.20
CA LEU A 4 10.30 -16.67 -10.97
C LEU A 4 8.79 -16.87 -11.15
N ILE A 5 8.28 -18.08 -10.91
CA ILE A 5 6.84 -18.34 -10.91
C ILE A 5 6.39 -18.58 -9.47
N CYS A 6 5.45 -17.75 -9.02
CA CYS A 6 4.97 -17.72 -7.64
C CYS A 6 3.49 -18.11 -7.60
N GLN A 7 3.18 -19.14 -6.83
CA GLN A 7 1.81 -19.49 -6.46
C GLN A 7 1.37 -18.64 -5.27
N ILE A 8 0.24 -17.95 -5.42
CA ILE A 8 -0.37 -17.10 -4.39
C ILE A 8 -1.85 -17.43 -4.20
N ALA A 9 -2.46 -16.90 -3.14
CA ALA A 9 -3.90 -16.95 -2.94
C ALA A 9 -4.65 -16.22 -4.04
N TRP A 10 -5.82 -16.74 -4.37
CA TRP A 10 -6.71 -16.08 -5.30
C TRP A 10 -7.35 -14.84 -4.66
N MET A 11 -7.03 -13.67 -5.19
CA MET A 11 -7.70 -12.41 -4.85
C MET A 11 -8.10 -11.61 -6.08
N THR A 12 -9.06 -10.71 -5.89
CA THR A 12 -9.57 -9.87 -6.96
C THR A 12 -8.56 -8.79 -7.32
N ASP A 13 -8.15 -7.98 -6.35
CA ASP A 13 -7.40 -6.75 -6.59
C ASP A 13 -6.03 -6.72 -5.91
N TYR A 14 -5.79 -7.58 -4.91
CA TYR A 14 -4.54 -7.62 -4.13
C TYR A 14 -4.14 -6.25 -3.56
N THR A 15 -5.14 -5.54 -3.02
CA THR A 15 -4.98 -4.27 -2.30
C THR A 15 -5.65 -4.36 -0.91
N GLY A 16 -5.50 -5.51 -0.25
CA GLY A 16 -6.24 -5.89 0.95
C GLY A 16 -7.29 -6.99 0.70
N SER A 17 -7.87 -7.47 1.78
CA SER A 17 -8.85 -8.56 1.77
C SER A 17 -10.28 -8.04 1.60
N LYS A 18 -11.09 -8.68 0.73
CA LYS A 18 -12.53 -8.38 0.55
C LYS A 18 -13.37 -9.59 0.91
N GLU A 19 -14.66 -9.39 1.26
CA GLU A 19 -15.59 -10.47 1.63
C GLU A 19 -15.69 -11.61 0.59
N ASP A 20 -15.56 -11.26 -0.70
CA ASP A 20 -15.61 -12.22 -1.82
C ASP A 20 -14.27 -12.91 -2.13
N ASP A 21 -13.16 -12.44 -1.53
CA ASP A 21 -11.86 -13.06 -1.69
C ASP A 21 -11.77 -14.28 -0.77
N LYS A 22 -11.56 -15.47 -1.35
CA LYS A 22 -11.33 -16.69 -0.58
C LYS A 22 -9.85 -16.94 -0.44
N VAL A 23 -9.38 -16.94 0.79
CA VAL A 23 -7.98 -17.16 1.08
C VAL A 23 -7.71 -18.66 1.21
N ASN A 24 -7.00 -19.21 0.23
CA ASN A 24 -6.23 -20.45 0.35
C ASN A 24 -4.73 -20.08 0.22
N SER A 25 -4.30 -19.03 0.93
CA SER A 25 -2.88 -18.66 0.98
C SER A 25 -2.14 -19.59 1.92
N ILE A 26 -0.84 -19.69 1.70
CA ILE A 26 0.11 -20.39 2.55
C ILE A 26 -0.03 -19.90 3.99
N VAL A 27 -0.10 -18.56 4.13
CA VAL A 27 -0.23 -17.88 5.41
C VAL A 27 -1.57 -18.22 6.07
N HIS A 28 -2.70 -18.09 5.38
CA HIS A 28 -4.00 -18.39 5.96
C HIS A 28 -4.18 -19.85 6.38
N LYS A 29 -3.62 -20.81 5.61
CA LYS A 29 -3.71 -22.24 5.92
C LYS A 29 -3.09 -22.58 7.30
N TYR A 30 -2.16 -21.77 7.79
CA TYR A 30 -1.42 -22.04 9.04
C TYR A 30 -1.62 -20.99 10.13
N PHE A 31 -1.80 -19.71 9.79
CA PHE A 31 -2.05 -18.61 10.72
C PHE A 31 -3.54 -18.33 10.96
N GLY A 32 -4.45 -18.92 10.17
CA GLY A 32 -5.89 -18.96 10.46
C GLY A 32 -6.67 -17.70 10.10
N ASP A 33 -6.02 -16.54 10.02
CA ASP A 33 -6.69 -15.26 9.78
C ASP A 33 -6.42 -14.68 8.37
N ILE A 34 -7.48 -14.11 7.79
CA ILE A 34 -7.48 -13.50 6.44
C ILE A 34 -6.73 -12.16 6.44
N GLU A 35 -6.70 -11.49 7.59
CA GLU A 35 -6.05 -10.18 7.77
C GLU A 35 -4.53 -10.28 7.75
N GLU A 36 -3.94 -11.43 8.08
CA GLU A 36 -2.48 -11.61 8.15
C GLU A 36 -1.86 -12.13 6.84
N SER A 37 -2.63 -12.38 5.78
CA SER A 37 -2.08 -12.91 4.53
C SER A 37 -1.19 -11.88 3.81
N PHE A 38 0.13 -12.05 3.90
CA PHE A 38 1.12 -11.13 3.31
C PHE A 38 0.96 -10.90 1.79
N GLU A 39 0.43 -11.89 1.07
CA GLU A 39 0.16 -11.80 -0.37
C GLU A 39 -0.96 -10.81 -0.73
N LYS A 40 -1.78 -10.38 0.24
CA LYS A 40 -3.00 -9.57 0.01
C LYS A 40 -2.71 -8.19 -0.57
N GLU A 41 -1.47 -7.75 -0.51
CA GLU A 41 -1.00 -6.44 -0.98
C GLU A 41 -0.04 -6.55 -2.15
N ASN A 42 0.03 -7.72 -2.81
CA ASN A 42 0.89 -7.95 -3.98
C ASN A 42 0.64 -6.99 -5.15
N PHE A 43 -0.41 -6.17 -5.13
CA PHE A 43 -0.62 -5.09 -6.12
C PHE A 43 -1.10 -3.80 -5.46
N LEU A 44 -0.70 -3.53 -4.21
CA LEU A 44 -0.91 -2.24 -3.56
C LEU A 44 0.13 -1.22 -4.07
N ASN A 45 -0.34 -0.20 -4.81
CA ASN A 45 0.55 0.84 -5.35
C ASN A 45 0.92 1.81 -4.23
N ILE A 46 2.22 1.97 -3.96
CA ILE A 46 2.75 2.90 -2.96
C ILE A 46 3.96 3.60 -3.56
N ASN A 47 3.96 4.93 -3.57
CA ASN A 47 4.99 5.76 -4.21
C ASN A 47 5.33 5.28 -5.65
N ASN A 48 4.30 4.91 -6.41
CA ASN A 48 4.37 4.39 -7.77
C ASN A 48 5.20 3.10 -7.94
N ASN A 49 5.34 2.33 -6.86
CA ASN A 49 5.89 0.98 -6.83
C ASN A 49 4.80 -0.03 -6.45
N TYR A 50 4.97 -1.28 -6.87
CA TYR A 50 4.29 -2.43 -6.28
C TYR A 50 5.28 -3.30 -5.55
N TYR A 51 4.77 -3.95 -4.51
CA TYR A 51 5.51 -4.88 -3.68
C TYR A 51 4.78 -6.21 -3.75
N GLY A 52 5.53 -7.30 -3.74
CA GLY A 52 5.02 -8.65 -3.76
C GLY A 52 5.66 -9.48 -2.66
N PHE A 53 4.85 -10.31 -2.04
CA PHE A 53 5.27 -11.38 -1.17
C PHE A 53 5.08 -12.73 -1.88
N ALA A 54 6.12 -13.56 -1.81
CA ALA A 54 6.06 -14.97 -2.17
C ALA A 54 6.86 -15.78 -1.16
N ALA A 55 6.36 -16.93 -0.70
CA ALA A 55 7.13 -17.80 0.20
C ALA A 55 7.64 -19.03 -0.55
N THR A 56 8.85 -19.50 -0.25
CA THR A 56 9.30 -20.79 -0.81
C THR A 56 8.49 -21.92 -0.20
N LYS A 57 8.58 -22.14 1.11
CA LYS A 57 7.81 -23.16 1.82
C LYS A 57 7.69 -22.77 3.30
N LEU A 58 6.76 -23.41 4.00
CA LEU A 58 6.70 -23.38 5.46
C LEU A 58 7.45 -24.61 6.00
N GLU A 59 8.37 -24.40 6.95
CA GLU A 59 9.05 -25.47 7.68
C GLU A 59 8.97 -25.15 9.18
N ASP A 60 8.43 -26.07 9.98
CA ASP A 60 8.25 -25.94 11.44
C ASP A 60 7.55 -24.65 11.94
N GLY A 61 6.67 -24.06 11.11
CA GLY A 61 5.93 -22.85 11.45
C GLY A 61 6.63 -21.55 11.04
N GLU A 62 7.83 -21.64 10.47
CA GLU A 62 8.58 -20.51 9.94
C GLU A 62 8.44 -20.44 8.42
N LEU A 63 8.24 -19.22 7.91
CA LEU A 63 8.30 -18.92 6.49
C LEU A 63 9.75 -18.91 6.07
N LEU A 64 10.11 -19.81 5.15
CA LEU A 64 11.46 -19.83 4.64
C LEU A 64 11.67 -18.76 3.56
N PRO A 65 12.85 -18.14 3.54
CA PRO A 65 13.26 -17.18 2.51
C PRO A 65 13.09 -17.76 1.11
N LEU A 66 13.02 -16.88 0.11
CA LEU A 66 13.10 -17.31 -1.28
C LEU A 66 14.42 -18.04 -1.52
N ALA A 67 14.33 -19.21 -2.16
CA ALA A 67 15.52 -19.95 -2.62
C ALA A 67 16.19 -19.28 -3.84
N VAL A 68 16.34 -17.96 -3.83
CA VAL A 68 16.96 -17.11 -4.84
C VAL A 68 18.03 -16.25 -4.15
N GLU A 69 19.01 -15.76 -4.91
CA GLU A 69 19.86 -14.65 -4.45
C GLU A 69 19.15 -13.32 -4.71
N ASP A 70 19.55 -12.27 -3.99
CA ASP A 70 19.12 -10.90 -4.30
C ASP A 70 19.47 -10.55 -5.75
N GLU A 71 18.46 -10.24 -6.55
CA GLU A 71 18.63 -10.09 -8.00
C GLU A 71 17.67 -9.05 -8.59
N GLU A 72 18.22 -8.19 -9.45
CA GLU A 72 17.46 -7.26 -10.29
C GLU A 72 17.17 -7.89 -11.66
N ASN A 73 16.21 -7.33 -12.40
CA ASN A 73 15.85 -7.80 -13.75
C ASN A 73 15.37 -9.26 -13.73
N VAL A 74 14.42 -9.52 -12.83
CA VAL A 74 13.71 -10.79 -12.71
C VAL A 74 12.28 -10.58 -13.21
N ARG A 75 11.82 -11.48 -14.08
CA ARG A 75 10.41 -11.59 -14.42
C ARG A 75 9.71 -12.43 -13.36
N VAL A 76 8.70 -11.88 -12.71
CA VAL A 76 7.87 -12.62 -11.75
C VAL A 76 6.52 -12.91 -12.39
N ILE A 77 6.09 -14.17 -12.36
CA ILE A 77 4.80 -14.63 -12.87
C ILE A 77 3.96 -15.08 -11.69
N TRP A 78 2.80 -14.46 -11.52
CA TRP A 78 1.86 -14.75 -10.45
C TRP A 78 0.80 -15.71 -10.94
N VAL A 79 0.64 -16.84 -10.26
CA VAL A 79 -0.41 -17.83 -10.53
C VAL A 79 -1.21 -18.11 -9.27
N ALA A 80 -2.50 -18.39 -9.41
CA ALA A 80 -3.35 -18.72 -8.27
C ALA A 80 -4.39 -19.78 -8.64
N GLU A 81 -4.83 -20.55 -7.65
CA GLU A 81 -5.92 -21.51 -7.84
C GLU A 81 -7.27 -20.80 -7.80
N ASN A 82 -8.01 -20.86 -8.90
CA ASN A 82 -9.38 -20.39 -8.97
C ASN A 82 -10.30 -21.35 -8.23
N HIS A 83 -10.82 -20.92 -7.09
CA HIS A 83 -11.68 -21.73 -6.22
C HIS A 83 -12.99 -22.21 -6.86
N LYS A 84 -13.45 -21.61 -7.97
CA LYS A 84 -14.68 -22.03 -8.66
C LYS A 84 -14.42 -23.17 -9.65
N THR A 85 -13.26 -23.18 -10.27
CA THR A 85 -12.88 -24.12 -11.34
C THR A 85 -11.86 -25.16 -10.88
N SER A 86 -11.19 -24.92 -9.74
CA SER A 86 -10.01 -25.63 -9.23
C SER A 86 -8.80 -25.62 -10.19
N ASN A 87 -8.82 -24.75 -11.20
CA ASN A 87 -7.70 -24.55 -12.11
C ASN A 87 -6.68 -23.60 -11.49
N MET A 88 -5.40 -23.88 -11.71
CA MET A 88 -4.34 -22.89 -11.53
C MET A 88 -4.33 -21.97 -12.75
N GLU A 89 -4.44 -20.67 -12.52
CA GLU A 89 -4.64 -19.64 -13.54
C GLU A 89 -3.59 -18.54 -13.40
N LEU A 90 -3.15 -17.97 -14.53
CA LEU A 90 -2.31 -16.78 -14.55
C LEU A 90 -3.07 -15.59 -13.97
N VAL A 91 -2.50 -14.96 -12.95
CA VAL A 91 -3.05 -13.76 -12.28
C VAL A 91 -2.46 -12.49 -12.88
N GLY A 92 -1.17 -12.50 -13.17
CA GLY A 92 -0.45 -11.30 -13.56
C GLY A 92 1.05 -11.54 -13.57
N TRP A 93 1.83 -10.47 -13.75
CA TRP A 93 3.29 -10.55 -13.76
C TRP A 93 3.93 -9.21 -13.42
N TYR A 94 5.17 -9.28 -12.98
CA TYR A 94 6.12 -8.19 -12.93
C TYR A 94 7.19 -8.44 -13.98
N SER A 95 7.47 -7.45 -14.82
CA SER A 95 8.32 -7.64 -15.99
C SER A 95 9.81 -7.40 -15.71
N ASP A 96 10.11 -6.55 -14.73
CA ASP A 96 11.46 -6.07 -14.39
C ASP A 96 11.55 -5.82 -12.88
N ALA A 97 11.38 -6.88 -12.09
CA ALA A 97 11.36 -6.81 -10.63
C ALA A 97 12.76 -6.94 -10.03
N THR A 98 12.91 -6.37 -8.84
CA THR A 98 13.96 -6.74 -7.89
C THR A 98 13.39 -7.79 -6.94
N VAL A 99 14.12 -8.88 -6.74
CA VAL A 99 13.75 -9.97 -5.84
C VAL A 99 14.81 -10.06 -4.75
N PHE A 100 14.35 -10.20 -3.51
CA PHE A 100 15.18 -10.34 -2.33
C PHE A 100 15.07 -11.77 -1.82
N SER A 101 16.18 -12.37 -1.37
CA SER A 101 16.15 -13.71 -0.80
C SER A 101 15.34 -13.71 0.49
N GLU A 102 15.62 -12.75 1.37
CA GLU A 102 14.91 -12.55 2.64
C GLU A 102 13.68 -11.68 2.43
N TYR A 103 12.64 -11.90 3.24
CA TYR A 103 11.54 -10.95 3.30
C TYR A 103 11.96 -9.69 4.06
N ILE A 104 11.49 -8.57 3.58
CA ILE A 104 11.64 -7.25 4.17
C ILE A 104 10.33 -6.92 4.87
N GLU A 105 10.45 -6.62 6.15
CA GLU A 105 9.39 -6.01 6.94
C GLU A 105 9.63 -4.50 6.98
N GLN A 106 8.72 -3.75 6.37
CA GLN A 106 8.78 -2.29 6.35
C GLN A 106 7.36 -1.75 6.16
N ASN A 107 6.95 -0.74 6.92
CA ASN A 107 5.61 -0.12 6.76
C ASN A 107 4.46 -1.08 7.06
N SER A 108 4.65 -1.96 8.06
CA SER A 108 3.74 -3.08 8.38
C SER A 108 3.47 -4.01 7.18
N ARG A 109 4.35 -3.99 6.18
CA ARG A 109 4.28 -4.82 4.97
C ARG A 109 5.44 -5.80 4.97
N PHE A 110 5.11 -7.02 4.55
CA PHE A 110 6.07 -8.08 4.30
C PHE A 110 6.18 -8.25 2.79
N TYR A 111 7.37 -8.06 2.23
CA TYR A 111 7.59 -8.25 0.80
C TYR A 111 9.00 -8.78 0.54
N ASN A 112 9.18 -9.44 -0.58
CA ASN A 112 10.49 -9.87 -1.07
C ASN A 112 10.64 -9.64 -2.57
N ILE A 113 9.71 -8.90 -3.15
CA ILE A 113 9.70 -8.55 -4.56
C ILE A 113 9.24 -7.09 -4.66
N GLU A 114 9.96 -6.26 -5.41
CA GLU A 114 9.60 -4.87 -5.70
C GLU A 114 9.65 -4.61 -7.20
N VAL A 115 8.73 -3.81 -7.72
CA VAL A 115 8.72 -3.39 -9.13
C VAL A 115 8.13 -1.99 -9.31
N LYS A 116 8.57 -1.28 -10.35
CA LYS A 116 7.91 -0.03 -10.78
C LYS A 116 6.49 -0.31 -11.27
N ALA A 117 5.55 0.57 -10.96
CA ALA A 117 4.14 0.33 -11.30
C ALA A 117 3.89 0.10 -12.80
N LYS A 118 4.65 0.78 -13.65
CA LYS A 118 4.57 0.64 -15.12
C LYS A 118 4.93 -0.77 -15.61
N ASP A 119 5.74 -1.52 -14.86
CA ASP A 119 6.27 -2.83 -15.22
C ASP A 119 5.48 -3.99 -14.59
N ALA A 120 4.41 -3.67 -13.85
CA ALA A 120 3.50 -4.62 -13.23
C ALA A 120 2.13 -4.68 -13.93
N VAL A 121 1.60 -5.90 -14.05
CA VAL A 121 0.29 -6.17 -14.61
C VAL A 121 -0.47 -7.14 -13.71
N LEU A 122 -1.64 -6.72 -13.26
CA LEU A 122 -2.67 -7.56 -12.65
C LEU A 122 -3.82 -7.71 -13.64
N LEU A 123 -4.11 -8.93 -14.07
CA LEU A 123 -5.21 -9.20 -14.98
C LEU A 123 -6.56 -9.07 -14.28
N SER A 124 -7.55 -8.51 -14.97
CA SER A 124 -8.94 -8.59 -14.55
C SER A 124 -9.37 -10.06 -14.45
N LYS A 125 -10.35 -10.35 -13.57
CA LYS A 125 -10.86 -11.72 -13.39
C LYS A 125 -11.26 -12.38 -14.70
N GLU A 126 -11.86 -11.62 -15.60
CA GLU A 126 -12.33 -12.09 -16.90
C GLU A 126 -11.19 -12.50 -17.81
N ASP A 127 -10.01 -11.90 -17.66
CA ASP A 127 -8.83 -12.14 -18.51
C ASP A 127 -7.81 -13.12 -17.92
N ARG A 128 -8.06 -13.67 -16.72
CA ARG A 128 -7.29 -14.80 -16.13
C ARG A 128 -7.63 -16.13 -16.81
N LYS A 129 -7.44 -16.20 -18.12
CA LYS A 129 -7.88 -17.32 -18.99
C LYS A 129 -6.82 -18.41 -19.19
N ILE A 130 -5.55 -18.08 -18.95
CA ILE A 130 -4.43 -19.01 -19.16
C ILE A 130 -4.36 -19.96 -17.96
N THR A 131 -4.66 -21.24 -18.20
CA THR A 131 -4.56 -22.29 -17.19
C THR A 131 -3.18 -22.94 -17.20
N CYS A 132 -2.68 -23.28 -16.02
CA CYS A 132 -1.33 -23.79 -15.80
C CYS A 132 -1.31 -24.92 -14.76
N ASN A 133 -2.30 -25.83 -14.83
CA ASN A 133 -2.49 -26.92 -13.85
C ASN A 133 -1.25 -27.83 -13.68
N PHE A 134 -0.41 -27.97 -14.70
CA PHE A 134 0.82 -28.75 -14.64
C PHE A 134 1.80 -28.23 -13.57
N LEU A 135 1.74 -26.93 -13.23
CA LEU A 135 2.59 -26.34 -12.20
C LEU A 135 2.34 -26.97 -10.82
N ARG A 136 1.10 -27.40 -10.52
CA ARG A 136 0.79 -28.09 -9.26
C ARG A 136 1.62 -29.36 -9.10
N GLU A 137 1.71 -30.16 -10.17
CA GLU A 137 2.51 -31.38 -10.17
C GLU A 137 4.01 -31.08 -10.02
N ILE A 138 4.50 -29.99 -10.63
CA ILE A 138 5.90 -29.57 -10.52
C ILE A 138 6.24 -29.11 -9.10
N PHE A 139 5.38 -28.28 -8.49
CA PHE A 139 5.55 -27.81 -7.11
C PHE A 139 5.62 -28.99 -6.14
N GLU A 140 4.69 -29.94 -6.28
CA GLU A 140 4.64 -31.15 -5.44
C GLU A 140 5.83 -32.09 -5.66
N ALA A 141 6.16 -32.40 -6.93
CA ALA A 141 7.18 -33.39 -7.27
C ALA A 141 8.60 -32.98 -6.84
N ASN A 142 8.88 -31.67 -6.86
CA ASN A 142 10.20 -31.13 -6.55
C ASN A 142 10.30 -30.59 -5.12
N ASN A 143 9.23 -30.69 -4.33
CA ASN A 143 9.17 -30.14 -2.97
C ASN A 143 9.59 -28.66 -2.91
N LEU A 144 9.21 -27.90 -3.95
CA LEU A 144 9.57 -26.48 -4.13
C LEU A 144 8.68 -25.55 -3.31
N GLY A 145 7.65 -26.10 -2.67
CA GLY A 145 6.59 -25.35 -2.03
C GLY A 145 5.82 -24.54 -3.07
N TYR A 146 5.97 -23.22 -3.08
CA TYR A 146 5.09 -22.31 -3.82
C TYR A 146 5.81 -21.37 -4.79
N THR A 147 7.14 -21.50 -4.90
CA THR A 147 7.95 -20.70 -5.81
C THR A 147 8.88 -21.60 -6.61
N LEU A 148 9.04 -21.31 -7.90
CA LEU A 148 9.99 -22.02 -8.74
C LEU A 148 10.77 -21.06 -9.63
N ILE A 149 12.05 -21.35 -9.81
CA ILE A 149 12.91 -20.68 -10.80
C ILE A 149 12.81 -21.49 -12.09
N ALA A 150 12.25 -20.90 -13.14
CA ALA A 150 11.94 -21.61 -14.38
C ALA A 150 13.20 -22.17 -15.05
N GLU A 151 14.31 -21.44 -14.98
CA GLU A 151 15.58 -21.83 -15.59
C GLU A 151 16.23 -23.04 -14.90
N GLU A 152 16.02 -23.21 -13.59
CA GLU A 152 16.56 -24.34 -12.82
C GLU A 152 15.67 -25.58 -12.90
N ASN A 153 14.38 -25.37 -13.20
CA ASN A 153 13.37 -26.42 -13.30
C ASN A 153 12.90 -26.61 -14.75
N SER A 154 13.72 -26.24 -15.73
CA SER A 154 13.31 -26.17 -17.13
C SER A 154 12.75 -27.50 -17.64
N SER A 155 11.51 -27.45 -18.13
CA SER A 155 10.81 -28.55 -18.78
C SER A 155 10.15 -28.04 -20.07
N VAL A 156 9.68 -28.95 -20.91
CA VAL A 156 8.95 -28.55 -22.14
C VAL A 156 7.72 -27.73 -21.78
N GLU A 157 7.00 -28.14 -20.74
CA GLU A 157 5.79 -27.47 -20.23
C GLU A 157 6.08 -26.06 -19.70
N ILE A 158 7.19 -25.87 -18.98
CA ILE A 158 7.60 -24.54 -18.47
C ILE A 158 7.98 -23.60 -19.62
N GLU A 159 8.74 -24.09 -20.60
CA GLU A 159 9.12 -23.26 -21.74
C GLU A 159 7.91 -22.95 -22.65
N GLU A 160 7.00 -23.90 -22.85
CA GLU A 160 5.72 -23.65 -23.53
C GLU A 160 4.89 -22.60 -22.78
N PHE A 161 4.79 -22.69 -21.46
CA PHE A 161 4.07 -21.72 -20.64
C PHE A 161 4.67 -20.31 -20.73
N LYS A 162 6.00 -20.18 -20.67
CA LYS A 162 6.70 -18.91 -20.87
C LYS A 162 6.40 -18.30 -22.24
N ASN A 163 6.45 -19.11 -23.30
CA ASN A 163 6.12 -18.66 -24.65
C ASN A 163 4.67 -18.21 -24.79
N ILE A 164 3.71 -18.91 -24.16
CA ILE A 164 2.30 -18.51 -24.13
C ILE A 164 2.14 -17.13 -23.47
N ILE A 165 2.86 -16.88 -22.39
CA ILE A 165 2.83 -15.59 -21.69
C ILE A 165 3.47 -14.49 -22.56
N ASP A 166 4.62 -14.76 -23.18
CA ASP A 166 5.26 -13.79 -24.09
C ASP A 166 4.36 -13.42 -25.26
N ASP A 167 3.67 -14.40 -25.83
CA ASP A 167 2.67 -14.19 -26.88
C ASP A 167 1.50 -13.35 -26.36
N TYR A 168 0.99 -13.66 -25.17
CA TYR A 168 -0.12 -12.93 -24.54
C TYR A 168 0.23 -11.47 -24.25
N ILE A 169 1.43 -11.21 -23.72
CA ILE A 169 1.98 -9.87 -23.49
C ILE A 169 2.08 -9.10 -24.81
N ARG A 170 2.65 -9.73 -25.83
CA ARG A 170 2.85 -9.12 -27.15
C ARG A 170 1.54 -8.81 -27.86
N GLU A 171 0.52 -9.64 -27.70
CA GLU A 171 -0.81 -9.37 -28.24
C GLU A 171 -1.49 -8.17 -27.55
N GLY A 172 -1.25 -7.98 -26.25
CA GLY A 172 -1.78 -6.84 -25.49
C GLY A 172 -3.31 -6.80 -25.38
N LYS A 173 -3.99 -7.93 -25.62
CA LYS A 173 -5.45 -8.06 -25.62
C LYS A 173 -5.98 -8.53 -24.28
N PHE A 174 -5.71 -7.75 -23.24
CA PHE A 174 -6.17 -8.02 -21.88
C PHE A 174 -6.47 -6.71 -21.15
N ASN A 175 -7.33 -6.80 -20.15
CA ASN A 175 -7.61 -5.72 -19.23
C ASN A 175 -6.73 -5.90 -17.98
N LYS A 176 -5.98 -4.85 -17.65
CA LYS A 176 -5.28 -4.76 -16.37
C LYS A 176 -6.09 -3.92 -15.39
N VAL A 177 -6.07 -4.28 -14.10
CA VAL A 177 -6.85 -3.60 -13.06
C VAL A 177 -5.99 -2.80 -12.07
N ASN A 178 -4.69 -3.08 -12.01
CA ASN A 178 -3.76 -2.36 -11.14
C ASN A 178 -3.53 -0.92 -11.64
N LYS A 179 -3.54 0.04 -10.72
CA LYS A 179 -3.39 1.49 -11.00
C LYS A 179 -1.94 1.87 -11.33
N VAL A 180 -1.68 2.30 -12.55
CA VAL A 180 -0.38 2.84 -12.96
C VAL A 180 -0.52 4.34 -13.16
N TYR A 181 0.30 5.11 -12.45
CA TYR A 181 0.41 6.55 -12.64
C TYR A 181 1.66 6.86 -13.46
N ASP A 182 1.52 7.63 -14.53
CA ASP A 182 2.69 8.24 -15.18
C ASP A 182 3.19 9.35 -14.25
N GLU A 183 4.50 9.47 -14.02
CA GLU A 183 5.05 10.57 -13.21
C GLU A 183 4.61 11.94 -13.75
N ASN A 184 4.46 12.06 -15.07
CA ASN A 184 3.98 13.27 -15.73
C ASN A 184 2.49 13.54 -15.45
N ASP A 185 1.71 12.54 -15.04
CA ASP A 185 0.30 12.71 -14.71
C ASP A 185 0.12 13.62 -13.49
N PHE A 186 1.03 13.55 -12.52
CA PHE A 186 0.98 14.37 -11.32
C PHE A 186 1.31 15.85 -11.55
N ASP A 187 1.91 16.18 -12.70
CA ASP A 187 2.25 17.54 -13.12
C ASP A 187 1.22 18.15 -14.07
N LYS A 188 0.23 17.38 -14.52
CA LYS A 188 -0.85 17.88 -15.38
C LYS A 188 -1.58 19.04 -14.71
N VAL A 189 -1.95 20.04 -15.50
CA VAL A 189 -2.66 21.24 -15.03
C VAL A 189 -4.02 21.29 -15.71
N SER A 190 -5.07 21.46 -14.91
CA SER A 190 -6.42 21.63 -15.44
C SER A 190 -6.57 22.91 -16.26
N GLU A 191 -7.32 22.83 -17.36
CA GLU A 191 -7.68 24.00 -18.18
C GLU A 191 -8.84 24.81 -17.59
N LEU A 192 -9.52 24.26 -16.57
CA LEU A 192 -10.61 24.93 -15.88
C LEU A 192 -10.15 26.28 -15.34
N GLN A 193 -11.03 27.27 -15.48
CA GLN A 193 -10.84 28.60 -14.92
C GLN A 193 -11.65 28.69 -13.65
N PHE A 194 -11.01 29.17 -12.60
CA PHE A 194 -11.65 29.36 -11.30
C PHE A 194 -11.55 30.82 -10.91
N THR A 195 -12.60 31.33 -10.28
CA THR A 195 -12.69 32.73 -9.85
C THR A 195 -12.30 32.92 -8.39
N SER A 196 -12.25 31.84 -7.60
CA SER A 196 -11.88 31.85 -6.18
C SER A 196 -11.36 30.48 -5.70
N LEU A 197 -10.66 30.46 -4.56
CA LEU A 197 -10.29 29.22 -3.85
C LEU A 197 -11.51 28.42 -3.38
N GLU A 198 -12.61 29.08 -3.08
CA GLU A 198 -13.84 28.42 -2.62
C GLU A 198 -14.48 27.58 -3.74
N GLU A 199 -14.58 28.14 -4.94
CA GLU A 199 -15.08 27.43 -6.14
C GLU A 199 -14.20 26.20 -6.47
N CYS A 200 -12.89 26.37 -6.34
CA CYS A 200 -11.93 25.29 -6.49
C CYS A 200 -12.18 24.16 -5.50
N PHE A 201 -12.22 24.46 -4.19
CA PHE A 201 -12.40 23.44 -3.16
C PHE A 201 -13.78 22.79 -3.22
N PHE A 202 -14.81 23.51 -3.66
CA PHE A 202 -16.10 22.92 -3.95
C PHE A 202 -16.01 21.88 -5.08
N THR A 203 -15.31 22.21 -6.17
CA THR A 203 -15.11 21.30 -7.31
C THR A 203 -14.28 20.07 -6.92
N THR A 204 -13.21 20.24 -6.13
CA THR A 204 -12.39 19.10 -5.67
C THR A 204 -13.19 18.15 -4.78
N ARG A 205 -14.10 18.67 -3.94
CA ARG A 205 -15.01 17.84 -3.12
C ARG A 205 -15.97 17.02 -3.98
N GLN A 206 -16.56 17.61 -5.02
CA GLN A 206 -17.43 16.85 -5.93
C GLN A 206 -16.70 15.72 -6.66
N LEU A 207 -15.46 15.96 -7.08
CA LEU A 207 -14.66 14.93 -7.74
C LEU A 207 -14.16 13.84 -6.78
N LEU A 208 -14.07 14.13 -5.47
CA LEU A 208 -13.76 13.12 -4.46
C LEU A 208 -14.91 12.11 -4.37
N ASP A 209 -16.16 12.59 -4.43
CA ASP A 209 -17.35 11.72 -4.46
C ASP A 209 -17.40 10.83 -5.72
N GLU A 210 -16.75 11.27 -6.81
CA GLU A 210 -16.59 10.52 -8.06
C GLU A 210 -15.31 9.66 -8.10
N GLU A 211 -14.53 9.62 -7.02
CA GLU A 211 -13.21 8.96 -6.91
C GLU A 211 -12.18 9.37 -7.99
N ASN A 212 -12.35 10.54 -8.59
CA ASN A 212 -11.46 11.03 -9.65
C ASN A 212 -10.26 11.79 -9.07
N LEU A 213 -9.41 11.07 -8.33
CA LEU A 213 -8.24 11.61 -7.63
C LEU A 213 -7.24 12.30 -8.57
N MET A 214 -7.00 11.75 -9.77
CA MET A 214 -6.12 12.37 -10.77
C MET A 214 -6.69 13.69 -11.32
N GLY A 215 -8.01 13.75 -11.55
CA GLY A 215 -8.67 15.00 -11.92
C GLY A 215 -8.47 16.08 -10.87
N ILE A 216 -8.59 15.71 -9.59
CA ILE A 216 -8.35 16.62 -8.45
C ILE A 216 -6.91 17.12 -8.43
N ILE A 217 -5.90 16.25 -8.60
CA ILE A 217 -4.50 16.66 -8.68
C ILE A 217 -4.28 17.73 -9.75
N SER A 218 -4.88 17.54 -10.93
CA SER A 218 -4.72 18.51 -12.03
C SER A 218 -5.32 19.89 -11.71
N ILE A 219 -6.43 19.91 -10.97
CA ILE A 219 -7.08 21.14 -10.50
C ILE A 219 -6.21 21.80 -9.41
N LEU A 220 -5.72 21.04 -8.44
CA LEU A 220 -4.85 21.55 -7.38
C LEU A 220 -3.56 22.14 -7.94
N ASN A 221 -2.97 21.54 -8.99
CA ASN A 221 -1.84 22.14 -9.69
C ASN A 221 -2.16 23.51 -10.31
N LYS A 222 -3.34 23.64 -10.94
CA LYS A 222 -3.82 24.91 -11.47
C LYS A 222 -3.99 25.97 -10.37
N ILE A 223 -4.47 25.55 -9.21
CA ILE A 223 -4.68 26.43 -8.05
C ILE A 223 -3.35 26.88 -7.48
N ILE A 224 -2.37 25.98 -7.33
CA ILE A 224 -1.02 26.30 -6.86
C ILE A 224 -0.37 27.37 -7.75
N LEU A 225 -0.52 27.26 -9.07
CA LEU A 225 -0.02 28.29 -10.00
C LEU A 225 -0.66 29.66 -9.80
N THR A 226 -1.92 29.69 -9.35
CA THR A 226 -2.71 30.93 -9.18
C THR A 226 -2.53 31.52 -7.78
N PHE A 227 -2.40 30.66 -6.76
CA PHE A 227 -2.34 31.00 -5.34
C PHE A 227 -1.17 30.26 -4.66
N PRO A 228 0.08 30.51 -5.06
CA PRO A 228 1.24 29.71 -4.64
C PRO A 228 1.57 29.81 -3.14
N ASN A 229 0.98 30.78 -2.43
CA ASN A 229 1.19 31.01 -0.99
C ASN A 229 0.01 30.54 -0.12
N SER A 230 -0.98 29.83 -0.69
CA SER A 230 -2.06 29.24 0.11
C SER A 230 -1.62 27.89 0.65
N ARG A 231 -1.42 27.83 1.98
CA ARG A 231 -1.07 26.61 2.72
C ARG A 231 -2.12 25.51 2.53
N GLU A 232 -3.38 25.90 2.52
CA GLU A 232 -4.54 25.00 2.41
C GLU A 232 -4.50 24.18 1.10
N VAL A 233 -4.05 24.78 -0.01
CA VAL A 233 -4.00 24.08 -1.31
C VAL A 233 -2.95 22.96 -1.31
N TYR A 234 -1.81 23.18 -0.64
CA TYR A 234 -0.79 22.13 -0.50
C TYR A 234 -1.25 21.03 0.46
N GLU A 235 -2.00 21.38 1.52
CA GLU A 235 -2.63 20.38 2.40
C GLU A 235 -3.66 19.52 1.65
N GLU A 236 -4.52 20.13 0.83
CA GLU A 236 -5.47 19.38 0.02
C GLU A 236 -4.76 18.48 -1.01
N LYS A 237 -3.69 18.98 -1.65
CA LYS A 237 -2.91 18.15 -2.58
C LYS A 237 -2.24 16.99 -1.85
N ALA A 238 -1.68 17.23 -0.67
CA ALA A 238 -1.09 16.18 0.14
C ALA A 238 -2.13 15.14 0.57
N TYR A 239 -3.32 15.56 0.98
CA TYR A 239 -4.40 14.65 1.36
C TYR A 239 -4.83 13.75 0.18
N VAL A 240 -5.00 14.33 -1.02
CA VAL A 240 -5.34 13.53 -2.21
C VAL A 240 -4.22 12.56 -2.57
N LEU A 241 -2.95 12.97 -2.45
CA LEU A 241 -1.80 12.09 -2.66
C LEU A 241 -1.72 10.99 -1.60
N TYR A 242 -2.07 11.29 -0.35
CA TYR A 242 -2.19 10.31 0.73
C TYR A 242 -3.25 9.25 0.41
N LEU A 243 -4.44 9.65 -0.06
CA LEU A 243 -5.49 8.72 -0.53
C LEU A 243 -5.05 7.86 -1.73
N MET A 244 -4.04 8.32 -2.48
CA MET A 244 -3.41 7.58 -3.59
C MET A 244 -2.18 6.77 -3.14
N ASN A 245 -1.85 6.75 -1.85
CA ASN A 245 -0.64 6.17 -1.26
C ASN A 245 0.67 6.70 -1.88
N GLN A 246 0.68 7.96 -2.34
CA GLN A 246 1.85 8.66 -2.85
C GLN A 246 2.47 9.51 -1.72
N TYR A 247 2.91 8.83 -0.67
CA TYR A 247 3.38 9.40 0.59
C TYR A 247 4.54 10.38 0.43
N ASP A 248 5.52 10.08 -0.44
CA ASP A 248 6.68 10.97 -0.64
C ASP A 248 6.24 12.33 -1.20
N MET A 249 5.33 12.28 -2.17
CA MET A 249 4.77 13.47 -2.79
C MET A 249 3.85 14.21 -1.81
N ALA A 250 3.09 13.49 -0.99
CA ALA A 250 2.24 14.06 0.04
C ALA A 250 3.08 14.81 1.09
N LEU A 251 4.12 14.18 1.65
CA LEU A 251 5.07 14.79 2.58
C LEU A 251 5.80 15.98 1.97
N HIS A 252 6.16 15.93 0.68
CA HIS A 252 6.73 17.09 -0.01
C HIS A 252 5.79 18.31 0.04
N ASN A 253 4.51 18.11 -0.26
CA ASN A 253 3.51 19.18 -0.21
C ASN A 253 3.24 19.66 1.23
N LEU A 254 3.19 18.76 2.21
CA LEU A 254 3.05 19.14 3.63
C LEU A 254 4.25 19.93 4.15
N ASN A 255 5.45 19.61 3.68
CA ASN A 255 6.64 20.39 4.00
C ASN A 255 6.59 21.81 3.42
N ILE A 256 5.93 22.01 2.27
CA ILE A 256 5.66 23.36 1.74
C ILE A 256 4.58 24.05 2.60
N ALA A 257 3.48 23.37 2.90
CA ALA A 257 2.40 23.87 3.76
C ALA A 257 2.92 24.35 5.13
N ASN A 258 3.76 23.54 5.78
CA ASN A 258 4.38 23.84 7.07
C ASN A 258 5.33 25.06 7.00
N LYS A 259 6.01 25.27 5.87
CA LYS A 259 6.85 26.49 5.67
C LYS A 259 6.00 27.74 5.54
N LEU A 260 4.81 27.64 4.95
CA LEU A 260 3.87 28.75 4.77
C LEU A 260 3.17 29.11 6.09
N ASP A 261 2.72 28.11 6.85
CA ASP A 261 2.19 28.30 8.21
C ASP A 261 2.53 27.12 9.13
N LYS A 262 3.39 27.38 10.10
CA LYS A 262 3.83 26.41 11.12
C LYS A 262 2.78 26.10 12.19
N LYS A 263 1.64 26.78 12.15
CA LYS A 263 0.56 26.63 13.15
C LYS A 263 -0.59 25.76 12.66
N SER A 264 -0.43 25.12 11.50
CA SER A 264 -1.50 24.29 10.95
C SER A 264 -1.61 22.95 11.66
N LEU A 265 -2.69 22.76 12.42
CA LEU A 265 -2.99 21.46 13.03
C LEU A 265 -3.17 20.37 11.97
N ARG A 266 -3.89 20.68 10.87
CA ARG A 266 -4.11 19.73 9.76
C ARG A 266 -2.81 19.27 9.11
N THR A 267 -1.83 20.15 8.95
CA THR A 267 -0.51 19.75 8.42
C THR A 267 0.14 18.71 9.33
N TYR A 268 0.14 18.91 10.65
CA TYR A 268 0.75 17.96 11.58
C TYR A 268 -0.02 16.64 11.68
N THR A 269 -1.36 16.68 11.63
CA THR A 269 -2.20 15.46 11.55
C THR A 269 -1.81 14.63 10.32
N LEU A 270 -1.87 15.22 9.12
CA LEU A 270 -1.52 14.50 7.89
C LEU A 270 -0.07 13.99 7.87
N MET A 271 0.88 14.77 8.42
CA MET A 271 2.27 14.30 8.54
C MET A 271 2.35 13.10 9.47
N ALA A 272 1.68 13.13 10.63
CA ALA A 272 1.68 12.03 11.57
C ALA A 272 1.10 10.76 10.95
N ASP A 273 -0.07 10.85 10.31
CA ASP A 273 -0.72 9.72 9.62
C ASP A 273 0.17 9.12 8.54
N ILE A 274 0.78 9.96 7.70
CA ILE A 274 1.65 9.49 6.62
C ILE A 274 2.90 8.83 7.20
N TYR A 275 3.58 9.47 8.15
CA TYR A 275 4.79 8.91 8.74
C TYR A 275 4.51 7.57 9.42
N TYR A 276 3.39 7.44 10.11
CA TYR A 276 2.96 6.17 10.69
C TYR A 276 2.67 5.12 9.61
N SER A 277 1.98 5.50 8.52
CA SER A 277 1.69 4.61 7.38
C SER A 277 2.94 4.11 6.63
N ILE A 278 4.07 4.83 6.78
CA ILE A 278 5.37 4.44 6.25
C ILE A 278 6.37 4.06 7.36
N ASP A 279 5.86 3.66 8.54
CA ASP A 279 6.66 3.12 9.66
C ASP A 279 7.88 3.97 10.04
N ASP A 280 7.77 5.28 9.79
CA ASP A 280 8.68 6.31 10.27
C ASP A 280 8.12 6.82 11.60
N ILE A 281 8.07 5.90 12.57
CA ILE A 281 7.39 6.06 13.86
C ILE A 281 7.95 7.27 14.62
N GLU A 282 9.25 7.53 14.54
CA GLU A 282 9.89 8.70 15.15
C GLU A 282 9.32 10.02 14.61
N ASN A 283 9.17 10.16 13.28
CA ASN A 283 8.61 11.37 12.69
C ASN A 283 7.09 11.47 12.86
N ALA A 284 6.38 10.33 12.97
CA ALA A 284 4.97 10.30 13.37
C ALA A 284 4.79 10.91 14.76
N LEU A 285 5.51 10.39 15.76
CA LEU A 285 5.49 10.87 17.14
C LEU A 285 5.89 12.35 17.25
N LYS A 286 6.91 12.77 16.49
CA LYS A 286 7.32 14.19 16.41
C LYS A 286 6.20 15.08 15.87
N SER A 287 5.43 14.60 14.90
CA SER A 287 4.30 15.33 14.32
C SER A 287 3.13 15.43 15.32
N CYS A 288 2.83 14.37 16.07
CA CYS A 288 1.87 14.41 17.18
C CYS A 288 2.28 15.42 18.26
N LYS A 289 3.55 15.39 18.69
CA LYS A 289 4.09 16.36 19.67
C LYS A 289 3.99 17.81 19.15
N ALA A 290 4.23 18.04 17.85
CA ALA A 290 4.08 19.35 17.24
C ALA A 290 2.61 19.82 17.17
N TYR A 291 1.67 18.91 16.92
CA TYR A 291 0.23 19.17 16.97
C TYR A 291 -0.20 19.70 18.36
N PHE A 292 0.08 18.95 19.43
CA PHE A 292 -0.31 19.35 20.79
C PHE A 292 0.39 20.63 21.27
N ARG A 293 1.68 20.78 20.92
CA ARG A 293 2.41 22.02 21.17
C ARG A 293 1.74 23.22 20.49
N THR A 294 1.28 23.05 19.25
CA THR A 294 0.62 24.11 18.48
C THR A 294 -0.71 24.52 19.11
N ILE A 295 -1.51 23.56 19.60
CA ILE A 295 -2.73 23.83 20.36
C ILE A 295 -2.41 24.70 21.58
N MET A 296 -1.44 24.29 22.41
CA MET A 296 -1.07 25.00 23.63
C MET A 296 -0.53 26.40 23.36
N GLU A 297 0.40 26.56 22.42
CA GLU A 297 1.04 27.86 22.13
C GLU A 297 0.07 28.89 21.55
N ASN A 298 -0.98 28.43 20.85
CA ASN A 298 -1.95 29.31 20.20
C ASN A 298 -3.31 29.38 20.92
N ASN A 299 -3.47 28.63 22.02
CA ASN A 299 -4.72 28.47 22.76
C ASN A 299 -5.90 28.11 21.83
N TYR A 300 -5.69 27.13 20.95
CA TYR A 300 -6.76 26.65 20.08
C TYR A 300 -7.80 25.87 20.88
N ASP A 301 -9.06 26.16 20.62
CA ASP A 301 -10.20 25.35 21.04
C ASP A 301 -10.46 24.35 19.92
N VAL A 302 -10.16 23.07 20.18
CA VAL A 302 -10.20 22.00 19.19
C VAL A 302 -11.26 20.99 19.62
N ASP A 303 -11.97 20.45 18.64
CA ASP A 303 -12.93 19.37 18.90
C ASP A 303 -12.25 18.22 19.65
N ALA A 304 -12.90 17.74 20.71
CA ALA A 304 -12.40 16.66 21.53
C ALA A 304 -12.15 15.40 20.69
N GLU A 305 -13.00 15.10 19.71
CA GLU A 305 -12.85 13.95 18.82
C GLU A 305 -11.52 14.00 18.06
N LEU A 306 -11.17 15.14 17.45
CA LEU A 306 -9.90 15.33 16.75
C LEU A 306 -8.68 15.23 17.68
N VAL A 307 -8.83 15.69 18.93
CA VAL A 307 -7.78 15.58 19.95
C VAL A 307 -7.56 14.12 20.35
N ILE A 308 -8.64 13.35 20.52
CA ILE A 308 -8.59 11.92 20.84
C ILE A 308 -7.92 11.13 19.72
N GLU A 309 -8.27 11.36 18.46
CA GLU A 309 -7.64 10.67 17.32
C GLU A 309 -6.11 10.90 17.28
N MET A 310 -5.67 12.13 17.53
CA MET A 310 -4.24 12.43 17.63
C MET A 310 -3.57 11.80 18.86
N PHE A 311 -4.29 11.61 19.97
CA PHE A 311 -3.76 10.86 21.11
C PHE A 311 -3.62 9.38 20.79
N LYS A 312 -4.61 8.76 20.14
CA LYS A 312 -4.55 7.35 19.72
C LYS A 312 -3.33 7.10 18.84
N LEU A 313 -3.12 7.91 17.81
CA LEU A 313 -1.94 7.81 16.95
C LEU A 313 -0.63 7.98 17.73
N GLN A 314 -0.58 8.91 18.68
CA GLN A 314 0.59 9.07 19.55
C GLN A 314 0.83 7.84 20.43
N ILE A 315 -0.22 7.25 20.99
CA ILE A 315 -0.15 6.05 21.84
C ILE A 315 0.35 4.87 21.02
N PHE A 316 -0.22 4.62 19.83
CA PHE A 316 0.22 3.56 18.94
C PHE A 316 1.70 3.70 18.56
N ALA A 317 2.12 4.90 18.15
CA ALA A 317 3.53 5.17 17.84
C ALA A 317 4.46 4.93 19.06
N LEU A 318 4.01 5.20 20.28
CA LEU A 318 4.80 4.90 21.49
C LEU A 318 4.83 3.40 21.78
N CYS A 319 3.74 2.68 21.56
CA CYS A 319 3.70 1.22 21.69
C CYS A 319 4.65 0.54 20.70
N ASP A 320 4.69 0.99 19.44
CA ASP A 320 5.59 0.46 18.40
C ASP A 320 7.07 0.70 18.74
N LEU A 321 7.36 1.76 19.50
CA LEU A 321 8.70 2.04 20.04
C LEU A 321 8.98 1.34 21.38
N GLU A 322 8.04 0.52 21.88
CA GLU A 322 8.07 -0.10 23.21
C GLU A 322 8.18 0.90 24.38
N GLU A 323 7.74 2.16 24.17
CA GLU A 323 7.72 3.24 25.18
C GLU A 323 6.42 3.23 26.00
N PHE A 324 6.12 2.09 26.63
CA PHE A 324 4.82 1.82 27.28
C PHE A 324 4.48 2.77 28.44
N ASP A 325 5.47 3.21 29.23
CA ASP A 325 5.25 4.17 30.32
C ASP A 325 4.74 5.52 29.79
N GLU A 326 5.35 6.03 28.70
CA GLU A 326 4.89 7.26 28.04
C GLU A 326 3.52 7.07 27.38
N ALA A 327 3.29 5.90 26.77
CA ALA A 327 2.00 5.57 26.17
C ALA A 327 0.86 5.63 27.21
N LEU A 328 1.07 5.05 28.40
CA LEU A 328 0.10 5.06 29.49
C LEU A 328 -0.19 6.48 30.00
N GLU A 329 0.83 7.34 30.12
CA GLU A 329 0.63 8.74 30.50
C GLU A 329 -0.21 9.52 29.49
N ILE A 330 -0.04 9.25 28.19
CA ILE A 330 -0.85 9.87 27.13
C ILE A 330 -2.27 9.32 27.14
N LEU A 331 -2.41 8.01 27.34
CA LEU A 331 -3.69 7.32 27.44
C LEU A 331 -4.54 7.85 28.60
N GLU A 332 -3.96 8.06 29.76
CA GLU A 332 -4.66 8.66 30.91
C GLU A 332 -5.20 10.06 30.57
N LYS A 333 -4.42 10.90 29.88
CA LYS A 333 -4.86 12.24 29.44
C LYS A 333 -6.01 12.16 28.42
N ALA A 334 -5.96 11.18 27.52
CA ALA A 334 -7.02 10.98 26.54
C ALA A 334 -8.33 10.52 27.22
N LEU A 335 -8.25 9.60 28.18
CA LEU A 335 -9.40 9.13 28.98
C LEU A 335 -9.97 10.20 29.92
N GLU A 336 -9.19 11.22 30.33
CA GLU A 336 -9.75 12.38 31.04
C GLU A 336 -10.71 13.20 30.17
N ILE A 337 -10.48 13.23 28.86
CA ILE A 337 -11.32 13.94 27.87
C ILE A 337 -12.52 13.08 27.47
N CYS A 338 -12.28 11.81 27.16
CA CYS A 338 -13.31 10.85 26.76
C CYS A 338 -13.19 9.55 27.58
N PRO A 339 -13.81 9.48 28.77
CA PRO A 339 -13.65 8.33 29.68
C PRO A 339 -14.26 7.01 29.19
N ASP A 340 -15.22 7.11 28.28
CA ASP A 340 -16.00 5.98 27.77
C ASP A 340 -15.59 5.58 26.32
N ASP A 341 -14.43 6.07 25.85
CA ASP A 341 -13.89 5.67 24.53
C ASP A 341 -13.46 4.20 24.55
N GLU A 342 -14.14 3.37 23.77
CA GLU A 342 -13.97 1.91 23.76
C GLU A 342 -12.54 1.51 23.35
N GLU A 343 -11.98 2.15 22.33
CA GLU A 343 -10.65 1.85 21.82
C GLU A 343 -9.56 2.23 22.83
N LEU A 344 -9.66 3.39 23.49
CA LEU A 344 -8.72 3.77 24.55
C LEU A 344 -8.78 2.79 25.74
N LEU A 345 -9.98 2.32 26.11
CA LEU A 345 -10.13 1.34 27.18
C LEU A 345 -9.52 -0.03 26.79
N GLU A 346 -9.68 -0.45 25.54
CA GLU A 346 -9.05 -1.67 25.02
C GLU A 346 -7.52 -1.56 25.03
N ILE A 347 -6.96 -0.45 24.55
CA ILE A 347 -5.51 -0.20 24.60
C ILE A 347 -5.00 -0.26 26.05
N LYS A 348 -5.76 0.28 27.00
CA LYS A 348 -5.42 0.24 28.43
C LYS A 348 -5.34 -1.17 29.01
N GLU A 349 -6.13 -2.10 28.50
CA GLU A 349 -6.10 -3.49 28.97
C GLU A 349 -4.90 -4.26 28.41
N GLN A 350 -4.34 -3.79 27.29
CA GLN A 350 -3.22 -4.42 26.59
C GLN A 350 -1.84 -3.90 27.07
N LEU A 351 -1.79 -2.64 27.54
CA LEU A 351 -0.64 -2.01 28.20
C LEU A 351 -0.51 -2.43 29.68
#